data_AF-A0A2S9FCJ7-F1
#
_entry.id   AF-A0A2S9FCJ7-F1
#
_cell.length_a   1.000
_cell.length_b   1.000
_cell.length_c   1.000
_cell.angle_alpha   90.00
_cell.angle_beta   90.00
_cell.angle_gamma   90.00
#
_symmetry.space_group_name_H-M   'P 1'
#
loop_
_entity.id
_entity.type
_entity.pdbx_description
1 polymer ?
#
loop_
_entity_poly.entity_id
_entity_poly.type
_entity_poly.pdbx_seq_one_letter_code
_entity_poly.pdbx_strand_id
1 'polypeptide(L)'
;HAGHGGSSSGDAPEAPAIDYDAVLDAAARAGVHLPVEITLPAEAGQGIGVTEIDKPYRLSTNAVTLNPADLAVVDEIDYARDYSTVAKLADWGIRAHMGFLFGLLNQLLLLAVAVGLVTVTVRGYRMWWQRRPTRGSGWAVGRPPVRGGIRRLHPVAIGGVVVVAAVVGWFLPLLGLTLAAFVAVDLIIGWTAKRQVTSHAR
;
A
#
# COMPACT_ATOMS: atom_id res chain seq x y z
N HIS A 1 -3.52 49.40 -48.24
CA HIS A 1 -4.12 48.21 -47.61
C HIS A 1 -3.47 48.05 -46.24
N ALA A 2 -4.06 48.70 -45.22
CA ALA A 2 -4.85 48.07 -44.15
C ALA A 2 -3.90 47.29 -43.20
N GLY A 3 -3.54 47.78 -42.02
CA GLY A 3 -4.42 48.32 -40.98
C GLY A 3 -4.98 47.16 -40.15
N HIS A 4 -4.10 46.40 -39.48
CA HIS A 4 -4.52 45.35 -38.56
C HIS A 4 -4.90 45.97 -37.22
N GLY A 5 -6.21 45.99 -36.98
CA GLY A 5 -6.83 46.50 -35.77
C GLY A 5 -6.39 45.71 -34.54
N GLY A 6 -6.11 46.45 -33.48
CA GLY A 6 -6.01 45.90 -32.14
C GLY A 6 -7.37 45.34 -31.73
N SER A 7 -7.40 44.02 -31.54
CA SER A 7 -8.40 43.41 -30.68
C SER A 7 -8.00 43.73 -29.24
N SER A 8 -8.66 44.71 -28.63
CA SER A 8 -8.72 44.82 -27.18
C SER A 8 -9.47 43.60 -26.66
N SER A 9 -8.72 42.55 -26.32
CA SER A 9 -9.18 41.54 -25.37
C SER A 9 -9.51 42.29 -24.10
N GLY A 10 -10.81 42.40 -23.79
CA GLY A 10 -11.24 42.91 -22.49
C GLY A 10 -10.52 42.11 -21.40
N ASP A 11 -9.93 42.82 -20.45
CA ASP A 11 -9.44 42.26 -19.21
C ASP A 11 -10.60 41.46 -18.58
N ALA A 12 -10.55 40.13 -18.76
CA ALA A 12 -11.09 39.27 -17.73
C ALA A 12 -10.34 39.65 -16.45
N PRO A 13 -11.01 39.86 -15.31
CA PRO A 13 -10.31 40.17 -14.08
C PRO A 13 -9.27 39.07 -13.87
N GLU A 14 -8.00 39.46 -13.98
CA GLU A 14 -6.88 38.60 -13.65
C GLU A 14 -7.16 38.13 -12.23
N ALA A 15 -7.37 36.82 -12.06
CA ALA A 15 -7.55 36.25 -10.73
C ALA A 15 -6.40 36.78 -9.89
N PRO A 16 -6.65 37.37 -8.70
CA PRO A 16 -5.62 38.07 -7.95
C PRO A 16 -4.39 37.16 -7.88
N ALA A 17 -3.27 37.66 -8.42
CA ALA A 17 -2.05 36.87 -8.49
C ALA A 17 -1.68 36.46 -7.07
N ILE A 18 -1.75 35.16 -6.80
CA ILE A 18 -1.43 34.62 -5.47
C ILE A 18 0.06 34.83 -5.27
N ASP A 19 0.41 35.58 -4.22
CA ASP A 19 1.78 35.76 -3.80
C ASP A 19 2.26 34.48 -3.08
N TYR A 20 2.93 33.61 -3.83
CA TYR A 20 3.44 32.35 -3.32
C TYR A 20 4.52 32.52 -2.25
N ASP A 21 5.31 33.58 -2.31
CA ASP A 21 6.35 33.84 -1.31
C ASP A 21 5.70 34.22 0.02
N ALA A 22 4.67 35.07 -0.01
CA ALA A 22 3.88 35.40 1.17
C ALA A 22 3.15 34.18 1.76
N VAL A 23 2.62 33.29 0.91
CA VAL A 23 2.02 32.00 1.32
C VAL A 23 3.05 31.12 2.02
N LEU A 24 4.25 30.98 1.46
CA LEU A 24 5.32 30.18 2.04
C LEU A 24 5.80 30.75 3.38
N ASP A 25 5.93 32.07 3.50
CA ASP A 25 6.31 32.75 4.74
C ASP A 25 5.22 32.62 5.82
N ALA A 26 3.95 32.71 5.44
CA ALA A 26 2.83 32.45 6.35
C ALA A 26 2.82 31.00 6.84
N ALA A 27 3.00 30.02 5.93
CA ALA A 27 3.06 28.60 6.27
C ALA A 27 4.27 28.26 7.15
N ALA A 28 5.44 28.86 6.88
CA ALA A 28 6.65 28.68 7.68
C ALA A 28 6.46 29.16 9.13
N ARG A 29 5.75 30.27 9.34
CA ARG A 29 5.39 30.77 10.68
C ARG A 29 4.43 29.83 11.42
N ALA A 30 3.65 29.03 10.69
CA ALA A 30 2.77 27.98 11.24
C ALA A 30 3.47 26.61 11.41
N GLY A 31 4.78 26.51 11.20
CA GLY A 31 5.54 25.27 11.43
C GLY A 31 5.55 24.27 10.26
N VAL A 32 5.19 24.72 9.05
CA VAL A 32 5.28 23.93 7.81
C VAL A 32 6.57 24.31 7.07
N HIS A 33 7.46 23.33 6.82
CA HIS A 33 8.79 23.61 6.26
C HIS A 33 9.01 23.01 4.87
N LEU A 34 9.84 23.67 4.06
CA LEU A 34 10.20 23.21 2.72
C LEU A 34 10.88 21.82 2.70
N PRO A 35 10.68 21.03 1.62
CA PRO A 35 9.76 21.25 0.50
C PRO A 35 8.30 21.04 0.89
N VAL A 36 7.41 21.79 0.24
CA VAL A 36 5.96 21.76 0.44
C VAL A 36 5.23 21.66 -0.91
N GLU A 37 4.02 21.13 -0.87
CA GLU A 37 3.05 21.18 -1.94
C GLU A 37 2.02 22.25 -1.61
N ILE A 38 1.73 23.13 -2.58
CA ILE A 38 0.70 24.17 -2.45
C ILE A 38 -0.50 23.73 -3.28
N THR A 39 -1.65 23.60 -2.63
CA THR A 39 -2.93 23.30 -3.26
C THR A 39 -3.77 24.58 -3.32
N LEU A 40 -4.05 25.05 -4.53
CA LEU A 40 -4.85 26.24 -4.75
C LEU A 40 -6.36 25.95 -4.56
N PRO A 41 -7.13 26.93 -4.09
CA PRO A 41 -8.57 26.79 -3.97
C PRO A 41 -9.21 26.62 -5.34
N ALA A 42 -10.06 25.60 -5.50
CA ALA A 42 -10.78 25.35 -6.75
C ALA A 42 -12.07 26.18 -6.85
N GLU A 43 -12.63 26.57 -5.70
CA GLU A 43 -13.88 27.32 -5.59
C GLU A 43 -13.74 28.51 -4.64
N ALA A 44 -14.61 29.51 -4.81
CA ALA A 44 -14.66 30.67 -3.93
C ALA A 44 -14.99 30.23 -2.49
N GLY A 45 -14.18 30.69 -1.52
CA GLY A 45 -14.32 30.35 -0.10
C GLY A 45 -13.48 29.17 0.37
N GLN A 46 -12.75 28.49 -0.52
CA GLN A 46 -11.74 27.50 -0.11
C GLN A 46 -10.40 28.19 0.25
N GLY A 47 -9.66 27.57 1.18
CA GLY A 47 -8.32 28.02 1.56
C GLY A 47 -7.22 27.52 0.63
N ILE A 48 -6.04 28.15 0.71
CA ILE A 48 -4.79 27.66 0.10
C ILE A 48 -4.20 26.62 1.05
N GLY A 49 -4.13 25.37 0.62
CA GLY A 49 -3.48 24.30 1.38
C GLY A 49 -1.97 24.32 1.15
N VAL A 50 -1.19 24.19 2.23
CA VAL A 50 0.27 24.04 2.16
C VAL A 50 0.66 22.83 3.02
N THR A 51 1.17 21.79 2.37
CA THR A 51 1.49 20.51 3.02
C THR A 51 2.96 20.16 2.82
N GLU A 52 3.65 19.72 3.88
CA GLU A 52 5.03 19.24 3.72
C GLU A 52 5.10 17.99 2.84
N ILE A 53 6.05 17.97 1.90
CA ILE A 53 6.27 16.80 1.03
C ILE A 53 7.19 15.80 1.73
N ASP A 54 6.92 14.52 1.51
CA ASP A 54 7.80 13.44 1.94
C ASP A 54 9.18 13.52 1.30
N LYS A 55 10.21 13.47 2.15
CA LYS A 55 11.61 13.43 1.74
C LYS A 55 12.40 12.48 2.62
N PRO A 56 13.56 11.98 2.14
CA PRO A 56 14.47 11.22 2.98
C PRO A 56 14.75 11.92 4.30
N TYR A 57 14.72 11.17 5.41
CA TYR A 57 15.00 11.62 6.77
C TYR A 57 13.96 12.59 7.39
N ARG A 58 12.83 12.87 6.72
CA ARG A 58 11.70 13.57 7.32
C ARG A 58 10.76 12.56 8.00
N LEU A 59 10.60 12.69 9.32
CA LEU A 59 9.86 11.75 10.18
C LEU A 59 8.42 12.19 10.50
N SER A 60 8.04 13.38 10.05
CA SER A 60 6.74 14.02 10.29
C SER A 60 6.35 14.86 9.08
N THR A 61 5.05 15.07 8.91
CA THR A 61 4.47 15.93 7.87
C THR A 61 3.45 16.84 8.52
N ASN A 62 3.73 18.14 8.53
CA ASN A 62 2.78 19.17 8.94
C ASN A 62 2.02 19.73 7.73
N ALA A 63 0.82 20.25 7.96
CA ALA A 63 0.04 20.93 6.94
C ALA A 63 -0.71 22.13 7.53
N VAL A 64 -0.98 23.14 6.70
CA VAL A 64 -1.73 24.32 7.07
C VAL A 64 -2.62 24.76 5.93
N THR A 65 -3.78 25.30 6.24
CA THR A 65 -4.69 25.93 5.29
C THR A 65 -4.78 27.42 5.59
N LEU A 66 -4.51 28.24 4.58
CA LEU A 66 -4.50 29.71 4.68
C LEU A 66 -5.70 30.33 3.96
N ASN A 67 -6.25 31.42 4.49
CA ASN A 67 -7.25 32.21 3.80
C ASN A 67 -6.62 32.95 2.61
N PRO A 68 -7.14 32.85 1.37
CA PRO A 68 -6.54 33.52 0.21
C PRO A 68 -6.55 35.04 0.29
N ALA A 69 -7.43 35.65 1.12
CA ALA A 69 -7.58 37.10 1.18
C ALA A 69 -6.58 37.80 2.11
N ASP A 70 -6.25 37.19 3.25
CA ASP A 70 -5.40 37.79 4.30
C ASP A 70 -4.27 36.87 4.78
N LEU A 71 -4.16 35.66 4.22
CA LEU A 71 -3.21 34.61 4.60
C LEU A 71 -3.28 34.22 6.09
N ALA A 72 -4.43 34.46 6.75
CA ALA A 72 -4.66 33.96 8.10
C ALA A 72 -4.78 32.44 8.09
N VAL A 73 -4.27 31.77 9.13
CA VAL A 73 -4.41 30.32 9.31
C VAL A 73 -5.87 30.01 9.61
N VAL A 74 -6.48 29.21 8.75
CA VAL A 74 -7.87 28.73 8.89
C VAL A 74 -7.91 27.34 9.48
N ASP A 75 -6.93 26.50 9.14
CA ASP A 75 -6.79 25.13 9.65
C ASP A 75 -5.31 24.73 9.74
N GLU A 76 -4.98 23.85 10.67
CA GLU A 76 -3.62 23.42 11.01
C GLU A 76 -3.64 21.93 11.36
N ILE A 77 -2.70 21.18 10.77
CA ILE A 77 -2.40 19.80 11.14
C ILE A 77 -0.94 19.77 11.62
N ASP A 78 -0.77 19.66 12.93
CA ASP A 78 0.51 19.41 13.57
C ASP A 78 0.68 17.90 13.81
N TYR A 79 1.71 17.31 13.22
CA TYR A 79 1.96 15.86 13.31
C TYR A 79 2.15 15.39 14.75
N ALA A 80 2.76 16.19 15.63
CA ALA A 80 3.00 15.77 17.00
C ALA A 80 1.70 15.73 17.81
N ARG A 81 0.85 16.77 17.66
CA ARG A 81 -0.40 16.94 18.41
C ARG A 81 -1.56 16.13 17.83
N ASP A 82 -1.74 16.17 16.52
CA ASP A 82 -3.00 15.76 15.86
C ASP A 82 -2.95 14.31 15.38
N TYR A 83 -1.76 13.72 15.19
CA TYR A 83 -1.64 12.29 14.86
C TYR A 83 -1.64 11.39 16.10
N SER A 84 -2.57 10.44 16.11
CA SER A 84 -2.55 9.32 17.06
C SER A 84 -1.31 8.44 16.88
N THR A 85 -0.93 7.68 17.91
CA THR A 85 0.22 6.76 17.84
C THR A 85 0.09 5.73 16.71
N VAL A 86 -1.13 5.23 16.48
CA VAL A 86 -1.40 4.27 15.40
C VAL A 86 -1.22 4.94 14.04
N ALA A 87 -1.67 6.19 13.88
CA ALA A 87 -1.47 6.96 12.65
C ALA A 87 0.03 7.20 12.37
N LYS A 88 0.82 7.53 13.41
CA LYS A 88 2.28 7.69 13.29
C LYS A 88 2.98 6.42 12.85
N LEU A 89 2.61 5.27 13.45
CA LEU A 89 3.16 3.98 13.06
C LEU A 89 2.78 3.59 11.63
N ALA A 90 1.54 3.86 11.22
CA ALA A 90 1.10 3.62 9.84
C ALA A 90 1.87 4.50 8.85
N ASP A 91 2.00 5.79 9.14
CA ASP A 91 2.80 6.75 8.35
C ASP A 91 4.27 6.30 8.24
N TRP A 92 4.90 5.92 9.35
CA TRP A 92 6.26 5.36 9.31
C TRP A 92 6.34 4.06 8.49
N GLY A 93 5.33 3.21 8.55
CA GLY A 93 5.23 2.01 7.72
C GLY A 93 5.17 2.35 6.22
N ILE A 94 4.39 3.37 5.85
CA ILE A 94 4.30 3.87 4.47
C ILE A 94 5.65 4.43 4.02
N ARG A 95 6.27 5.32 4.81
CA ARG A 95 7.60 5.89 4.51
C ARG A 95 8.68 4.81 4.39
N ALA A 96 8.62 3.77 5.24
CA ALA A 96 9.53 2.63 5.18
C ALA A 96 9.33 1.86 3.87
N HIS A 97 8.08 1.60 3.47
CA HIS A 97 7.77 0.90 2.23
C HIS A 97 8.16 1.68 0.97
N MET A 98 7.91 2.99 0.96
CA MET A 98 8.24 3.89 -0.16
C MET A 98 9.73 4.17 -0.30
N GLY A 99 10.54 3.89 0.73
CA GLY A 99 12.00 4.09 0.68
C GLY A 99 12.49 5.40 1.31
N PHE A 100 11.66 6.16 2.03
CA PHE A 100 12.02 7.48 2.55
C PHE A 100 12.55 7.51 3.99
N LEU A 101 12.09 6.61 4.88
CA LEU A 101 12.26 6.73 6.34
C LEU A 101 13.73 6.92 6.80
N PHE A 102 14.70 6.36 6.07
CA PHE A 102 16.14 6.52 6.33
C PHE A 102 16.97 6.72 5.04
N GLY A 103 16.33 7.22 3.97
CA GLY A 103 16.96 7.39 2.67
C GLY A 103 17.63 6.12 2.15
N LEU A 104 18.93 6.21 1.84
CA LEU A 104 19.69 5.14 1.19
C LEU A 104 19.69 3.83 2.00
N LEU A 105 19.76 3.90 3.34
CA LEU A 105 19.74 2.71 4.18
C LEU A 105 18.45 1.91 3.97
N ASN A 106 17.32 2.61 3.93
CA ASN A 106 16.02 1.99 3.73
C ASN A 106 15.91 1.39 2.31
N GLN A 107 16.42 2.08 1.30
CA GLN A 107 16.45 1.56 -0.08
C GLN A 107 17.30 0.29 -0.23
N LEU A 108 18.47 0.25 0.40
CA LEU A 108 19.32 -0.95 0.40
C LEU A 108 18.65 -2.13 1.11
N LEU A 109 17.95 -1.86 2.22
CA LEU A 109 17.17 -2.87 2.92
C LEU A 109 16.04 -3.41 2.04
N LEU A 110 15.26 -2.53 1.40
CA LEU A 110 14.19 -2.92 0.47
C LEU A 110 14.73 -3.71 -0.72
N LEU A 111 15.90 -3.33 -1.25
CA LEU A 111 16.57 -4.07 -2.31
C LEU A 111 16.97 -5.48 -1.85
N ALA A 112 17.55 -5.60 -0.65
CA ALA A 112 17.92 -6.90 -0.09
C ALA A 112 16.69 -7.80 0.09
N VAL A 113 15.57 -7.25 0.59
CA VAL A 113 14.30 -7.96 0.71
C VAL A 113 13.77 -8.39 -0.66
N ALA A 114 13.78 -7.49 -1.66
CA ALA A 114 13.33 -7.80 -3.01
C ALA A 114 14.15 -8.93 -3.65
N VAL A 115 15.49 -8.88 -3.55
CA VAL A 115 16.38 -9.95 -4.02
C VAL A 115 16.11 -11.26 -3.30
N GLY A 116 15.86 -11.22 -1.99
CA GLY A 116 15.48 -12.40 -1.21
C GLY A 116 14.18 -13.04 -1.71
N LEU A 117 13.14 -12.23 -1.93
CA LEU A 117 11.85 -12.69 -2.47
C LEU A 117 11.98 -13.29 -3.86
N VAL A 118 12.71 -12.62 -4.76
CA VAL A 118 13.01 -13.16 -6.10
C VAL A 118 13.75 -14.49 -5.99
N THR A 119 14.75 -14.58 -5.12
CA THR A 119 15.53 -15.81 -4.92
C THR A 119 14.65 -16.96 -4.43
N VAL A 120 13.81 -16.74 -3.43
CA VAL A 120 12.87 -17.76 -2.90
C VAL A 120 11.88 -18.17 -3.97
N THR A 121 11.32 -17.21 -4.72
CA THR A 121 10.38 -17.47 -5.81
C THR A 121 11.03 -18.33 -6.90
N VAL A 122 12.18 -17.91 -7.44
CA VAL A 122 12.91 -18.64 -8.48
C VAL A 122 13.32 -20.03 -7.99
N ARG A 123 13.81 -20.15 -6.75
CA ARG A 123 14.15 -21.46 -6.18
C ARG A 123 12.91 -22.34 -6.01
N GLY A 124 11.79 -21.78 -5.58
CA GLY A 124 10.50 -22.49 -5.50
C GLY A 124 10.09 -23.05 -6.86
N TYR A 125 10.08 -22.21 -7.89
CA TYR A 125 9.80 -22.63 -9.27
C TYR A 125 10.82 -23.62 -9.81
N ARG A 126 12.11 -23.45 -9.52
CA ARG A 126 13.16 -24.38 -9.94
C ARG A 126 13.00 -25.74 -9.26
N MET A 127 12.76 -25.78 -7.95
CA MET A 127 12.48 -27.01 -7.23
C MET A 127 11.24 -27.71 -7.80
N TRP A 128 10.19 -26.93 -8.13
CA TRP A 128 9.01 -27.46 -8.82
C TRP A 128 9.35 -28.04 -10.19
N TRP A 129 10.09 -27.31 -11.02
CA TRP A 129 10.46 -27.70 -12.38
C TRP A 129 11.39 -28.92 -12.42
N GLN A 130 12.29 -29.04 -11.45
CA GLN A 130 13.19 -30.18 -11.30
C GLN A 130 12.49 -31.44 -10.78
N ARG A 131 11.42 -31.27 -10.00
CA ARG A 131 10.61 -32.38 -9.47
C ARG A 131 9.46 -32.76 -10.41
N ARG A 132 9.38 -32.18 -11.61
CA ARG A 132 8.31 -32.45 -12.58
C ARG A 132 8.54 -33.81 -13.27
N PRO A 133 7.58 -34.75 -13.25
CA PRO A 133 7.73 -36.05 -13.89
C PRO A 133 7.58 -35.92 -15.41
N THR A 134 8.67 -36.17 -16.16
CA THR A 134 8.71 -36.06 -17.63
C THR A 134 8.33 -37.35 -18.37
N ARG A 135 8.07 -38.46 -17.67
CA ARG A 135 7.69 -39.74 -18.29
C ARG A 135 6.68 -40.52 -17.43
N GLY A 136 5.43 -40.56 -17.89
CA GLY A 136 4.43 -41.66 -17.82
C GLY A 136 4.25 -42.54 -16.58
N SER A 137 4.89 -42.29 -15.44
CA SER A 137 4.69 -43.05 -14.21
C SER A 137 3.41 -42.57 -13.53
N GLY A 138 2.60 -43.48 -12.99
CA GLY A 138 1.40 -43.20 -12.15
C GLY A 138 1.68 -42.38 -10.87
N TRP A 139 2.87 -41.80 -10.77
CA TRP A 139 3.37 -40.81 -9.84
C TRP A 139 3.42 -39.41 -10.48
N ALA A 140 2.38 -39.06 -11.23
CA ALA A 140 2.21 -37.68 -11.68
C ALA A 140 1.92 -36.78 -10.47
N VAL A 141 2.44 -35.56 -10.54
CA VAL A 141 2.28 -34.43 -9.60
C VAL A 141 3.31 -34.40 -8.47
N GLY A 142 3.88 -33.21 -8.25
CA GLY A 142 4.39 -32.79 -6.95
C GLY A 142 3.34 -33.11 -5.89
N ARG A 143 3.50 -34.27 -5.27
CA ARG A 143 2.54 -34.85 -4.34
C ARG A 143 2.15 -33.73 -3.36
N PRO A 144 0.90 -33.23 -3.37
CA PRO A 144 0.48 -32.29 -2.35
C PRO A 144 0.85 -32.92 -1.00
N PRO A 145 1.30 -32.13 0.00
CA PRO A 145 1.62 -32.66 1.31
C PRO A 145 0.56 -33.69 1.69
N VAL A 146 0.98 -34.92 1.99
CA VAL A 146 0.09 -36.09 2.12
C VAL A 146 -1.17 -35.63 2.84
N ARG A 147 -2.37 -35.79 2.24
CA ARG A 147 -3.63 -35.34 2.87
C ARG A 147 -3.65 -35.81 4.32
N GLY A 148 -3.72 -34.87 5.25
CA GLY A 148 -3.55 -35.13 6.68
C GLY A 148 -2.15 -34.81 7.25
N GLY A 149 -1.23 -34.20 6.50
CA GLY A 149 0.02 -33.68 7.04
C GLY A 149 -0.22 -32.63 8.14
N ILE A 150 -1.21 -31.76 7.92
CA ILE A 150 -1.73 -30.85 8.96
C ILE A 150 -2.35 -31.63 10.12
N ARG A 151 -3.06 -32.75 9.86
CA ARG A 151 -3.61 -33.63 10.91
C ARG A 151 -2.56 -34.39 11.71
N ARG A 152 -1.31 -34.45 11.24
CA ARG A 152 -0.16 -35.00 11.99
C ARG A 152 0.48 -33.95 12.90
N LEU A 153 0.14 -32.68 12.75
CA LEU A 153 0.57 -31.63 13.65
C LEU A 153 -0.19 -31.76 14.97
N HIS A 154 0.45 -31.33 16.06
CA HIS A 154 -0.21 -31.25 17.37
C HIS A 154 -1.49 -30.39 17.26
N PRO A 155 -2.61 -30.76 17.93
CA PRO A 155 -3.89 -30.03 17.80
C PRO A 155 -3.79 -28.53 18.07
N VAL A 156 -2.88 -28.14 18.98
CA VAL A 156 -2.58 -26.74 19.29
C VAL A 156 -1.99 -25.99 18.09
N ALA A 157 -1.12 -26.62 17.31
CA ALA A 157 -0.54 -26.01 16.12
C ALA A 157 -1.60 -25.82 15.02
N ILE A 158 -2.53 -26.78 14.88
CA ILE A 158 -3.67 -26.66 13.97
C ILE A 158 -4.59 -25.51 14.40
N GLY A 159 -4.92 -25.44 15.69
CA GLY A 159 -5.70 -24.34 16.26
C GLY A 159 -5.04 -22.98 16.01
N GLY A 160 -3.74 -22.88 16.23
CA GLY A 160 -2.96 -21.67 15.95
C GLY A 160 -3.04 -21.24 14.49
N VAL A 161 -2.87 -22.17 13.54
CA VAL A 161 -2.99 -21.87 12.10
C VAL A 161 -4.39 -21.38 11.74
N VAL A 162 -5.44 -22.00 12.29
CA VAL A 162 -6.83 -21.58 12.03
C VAL A 162 -7.11 -20.20 12.60
N VAL A 163 -6.67 -19.91 13.83
CA VAL A 163 -6.83 -18.59 14.45
C VAL A 163 -6.11 -17.53 13.64
N VAL A 164 -4.85 -17.77 13.26
CA VAL A 164 -4.08 -16.83 12.42
C VAL A 164 -4.77 -16.62 11.07
N ALA A 165 -5.21 -17.69 10.41
CA ALA A 165 -5.90 -17.57 9.13
C ALA A 165 -7.22 -16.80 9.24
N ALA A 166 -7.98 -17.00 10.33
CA ALA A 166 -9.23 -16.27 10.59
C ALA A 166 -8.99 -14.78 10.86
N VAL A 167 -7.98 -14.46 11.69
CA VAL A 167 -7.59 -13.07 11.96
C VAL A 167 -7.13 -12.40 10.67
N VAL A 168 -6.23 -13.03 9.91
CA VAL A 168 -5.76 -12.49 8.62
C VAL A 168 -6.91 -12.34 7.62
N GLY A 169 -7.81 -13.32 7.52
CA GLY A 169 -8.97 -13.24 6.63
C GLY A 169 -9.97 -12.16 7.04
N TRP A 170 -10.07 -11.85 8.33
CA TRP A 170 -10.89 -10.74 8.83
C TRP A 170 -10.32 -9.38 8.41
N PHE A 171 -9.00 -9.18 8.59
CA PHE A 171 -8.34 -7.94 8.20
C PHE A 171 -8.14 -7.80 6.68
N LEU A 172 -8.05 -8.92 5.95
CA LEU A 172 -7.89 -8.98 4.49
C LEU A 172 -8.99 -9.87 3.86
N PRO A 173 -10.21 -9.33 3.67
CA PRO A 173 -11.38 -10.12 3.25
C PRO A 173 -11.20 -10.86 1.92
N LEU A 174 -10.54 -10.23 0.94
CA LEU A 174 -10.28 -10.85 -0.37
C LEU A 174 -9.31 -12.04 -0.26
N LEU A 175 -8.29 -11.94 0.60
CA LEU A 175 -7.39 -13.05 0.89
C LEU A 175 -8.13 -14.15 1.63
N GLY A 176 -8.96 -13.80 2.61
CA GLY A 176 -9.80 -14.76 3.35
C GLY A 176 -10.77 -15.52 2.44
N LEU A 177 -11.46 -14.82 1.55
CA LEU A 177 -12.38 -15.40 0.56
C LEU A 177 -11.68 -16.34 -0.41
N THR A 178 -10.54 -15.94 -0.98
CA THR A 178 -9.77 -16.79 -1.90
C THR A 178 -9.20 -18.02 -1.20
N LEU A 179 -8.74 -17.89 0.05
CA LEU A 179 -8.31 -19.01 0.88
C LEU A 179 -9.48 -19.96 1.20
N ALA A 180 -10.65 -19.42 1.57
CA ALA A 180 -11.84 -20.22 1.85
C ALA A 180 -12.32 -20.97 0.61
N ALA A 181 -12.32 -20.32 -0.56
CA ALA A 181 -12.63 -20.95 -1.83
C ALA A 181 -11.63 -22.07 -2.17
N PHE A 182 -10.33 -21.83 -1.98
CA PHE A 182 -9.31 -22.85 -2.16
C PHE A 182 -9.53 -24.06 -1.25
N VAL A 183 -9.81 -23.84 0.04
CA VAL A 183 -10.11 -24.92 1.00
C VAL A 183 -11.37 -25.68 0.59
N ALA A 184 -12.44 -24.99 0.17
CA ALA A 184 -13.66 -25.63 -0.29
C ALA A 184 -13.41 -26.53 -1.52
N VAL A 185 -12.67 -26.03 -2.52
CA VAL A 185 -12.27 -26.79 -3.71
C VAL A 185 -11.43 -28.00 -3.32
N ASP A 186 -10.45 -27.85 -2.43
CA ASP A 186 -9.66 -28.99 -1.96
C ASP A 186 -10.55 -30.02 -1.25
N LEU A 187 -11.45 -29.61 -0.35
CA LEU A 187 -12.35 -30.55 0.35
C LEU A 187 -13.25 -31.32 -0.64
N ILE A 188 -13.78 -30.66 -1.66
CA ILE A 188 -14.62 -31.28 -2.71
C ILE A 188 -13.82 -32.32 -3.50
N ILE A 189 -12.64 -31.96 -4.02
CA ILE A 189 -11.77 -32.88 -4.79
C ILE A 189 -11.38 -34.10 -3.93
N GLY A 190 -11.14 -33.87 -2.63
CA GLY A 190 -10.80 -34.94 -1.70
C GLY A 190 -11.90 -35.95 -1.46
N TRP A 191 -13.14 -35.45 -1.39
CA TRP A 191 -14.31 -36.27 -1.15
C TRP A 191 -14.65 -37.11 -2.38
N THR A 192 -14.53 -36.56 -3.59
CA THR A 192 -14.75 -37.30 -4.84
C THR A 192 -13.70 -38.40 -5.05
N ALA A 193 -12.43 -38.12 -4.76
CA ALA A 193 -11.35 -39.12 -4.86
C ALA A 193 -11.52 -40.30 -3.88
N LYS A 194 -11.97 -40.04 -2.64
CA LYS A 194 -12.25 -41.12 -1.65
C LYS A 194 -13.40 -42.03 -2.09
N ARG A 195 -14.42 -41.47 -2.74
CA ARG A 195 -15.60 -42.22 -3.20
C ARG A 195 -15.26 -43.21 -4.33
N GLN A 196 -14.37 -42.82 -5.24
CA GLN A 196 -13.92 -43.68 -6.36
C GLN A 196 -13.13 -44.92 -5.90
N VAL A 197 -12.33 -44.79 -4.83
CA VAL A 197 -11.59 -45.92 -4.27
C VAL A 197 -12.53 -46.93 -3.61
N THR A 198 -13.59 -46.47 -2.94
CA THR A 198 -14.58 -47.37 -2.31
C THR A 198 -15.50 -48.07 -3.32
N SER A 199 -15.71 -47.51 -4.52
CA SER A 199 -16.56 -48.14 -5.55
C SER A 199 -15.84 -49.20 -6.39
N HIS A 200 -14.51 -49.16 -6.49
CA HIS A 200 -13.72 -50.21 -7.17
C HIS A 200 -13.34 -51.40 -6.27
N ALA A 201 -13.64 -51.31 -4.97
CA ALA A 201 -13.39 -52.38 -4.00
C ALA A 201 -14.62 -53.28 -3.74
N ARG A 202 -15.74 -53.06 -4.46
CA ARG A 202 -16.93 -53.91 -4.49
C ARG A 202 -17.05 -54.55 -5.86
#